data_AF-A0A1J5CAI9-F1
#
_entry.id   AF-A0A1J5CAI9-F1
#
_cell.length_a   1.000
_cell.length_b   1.000
_cell.length_c   1.000
_cell.angle_alpha   90.00
_cell.angle_beta   90.00
_cell.angle_gamma   90.00
#
_symmetry.space_group_name_H-M   'P 1'
#
loop_
_entity.id
_entity.type
_entity.pdbx_description
1 polymer ?
#
loop_
_entity_poly.entity_id
_entity_poly.type
_entity_poly.pdbx_seq_one_letter_code
_entity_poly.pdbx_strand_id
1 'polypeptide(L)' 'MIATGALTLQVEFLDGTKGEIRFFPSHLTGVFEPLKNPDFFAQARIEQGVVTWPGDLDLAPDAMYDAVKQNKIWMLQ' A
#
# COMPACT_ATOMS: atom_id res chain seq x y z
N MET A 1 -5.86 -0.88 -8.17
CA MET A 1 -5.29 -1.50 -6.97
C MET A 1 -6.20 -2.63 -6.52
N ILE A 2 -5.63 -3.77 -6.14
CA ILE A 2 -6.36 -4.92 -5.58
C ILE A 2 -5.64 -5.37 -4.30
N ALA A 3 -6.36 -5.57 -3.19
CA ALA A 3 -5.80 -6.22 -2.01
C ALA A 3 -5.85 -7.75 -2.19
N THR A 4 -4.70 -8.44 -2.11
CA THR A 4 -4.57 -9.86 -2.47
C THR A 4 -4.21 -10.78 -1.29
N GLY A 5 -3.96 -10.22 -0.11
CA GLY A 5 -3.71 -10.92 1.16
C GLY A 5 -3.86 -9.96 2.34
N ALA A 6 -3.78 -10.47 3.59
CA ALA A 6 -4.08 -9.71 4.80
C ALA A 6 -3.35 -8.35 4.92
N LEU A 7 -2.17 -8.23 4.31
CA LEU A 7 -1.30 -7.05 4.31
C LEU A 7 -0.55 -6.90 2.98
N THR A 8 -1.24 -7.09 1.85
CA THR A 8 -0.61 -7.00 0.53
C THR A 8 -1.50 -6.30 -0.48
N LEU A 9 -0.92 -5.33 -1.20
CA LEU A 9 -1.56 -4.60 -2.28
C LEU A 9 -0.89 -4.91 -3.62
N GLN A 10 -1.68 -5.15 -4.65
CA GLN A 10 -1.25 -5.11 -6.04
C GLN A 10 -1.60 -3.75 -6.63
N VAL A 11 -0.60 -3.11 -7.24
CA VAL A 11 -0.70 -1.78 -7.83
C VAL A 11 -0.35 -1.80 -9.31
N GLU A 12 -1.02 -0.93 -10.05
CA GLU A 12 -0.77 -0.65 -11.45
C GLU A 12 -0.82 0.87 -11.63
N PHE A 13 0.25 1.41 -12.20
CA PHE A 13 0.40 2.83 -12.50
C PHE A 13 0.00 3.13 -13.95
N LEU A 14 -0.22 4.41 -14.24
CA LEU A 14 -0.71 4.87 -15.56
C LEU A 14 0.23 4.51 -16.73
N ASP A 15 1.53 4.34 -16.48
CA ASP A 15 2.51 3.93 -17.49
C ASP A 15 2.56 2.40 -17.70
N GLY A 16 1.66 1.65 -17.05
CA GLY A 16 1.62 0.19 -17.08
C GLY A 16 2.62 -0.48 -16.13
N THR A 17 3.35 0.29 -15.31
CA THR A 17 4.19 -0.27 -14.25
C THR A 17 3.29 -0.99 -13.24
N LYS A 18 3.57 -2.27 -12.99
CA LYS A 18 2.85 -3.10 -12.02
C LYS A 18 3.78 -3.63 -10.96
N GLY A 19 3.25 -3.83 -9.77
CA GLY A 19 3.98 -4.42 -8.67
C GLY A 19 3.12 -4.77 -7.48
N GLU A 20 3.80 -5.24 -6.44
CA GLU A 20 3.21 -5.67 -5.19
C GLU A 20 3.82 -4.90 -4.02
N ILE A 21 3.02 -4.59 -3.02
CA ILE A 21 3.45 -3.93 -1.80
C ILE A 21 3.07 -4.84 -0.63
N ARG A 22 4.06 -5.25 0.15
CA ARG A 22 3.88 -6.12 1.31
C ARG A 22 4.19 -5.33 2.58
N PHE A 23 3.26 -5.36 3.54
CA PHE A 23 3.41 -4.64 4.79
C PHE A 23 3.80 -5.65 5.87
N PHE A 24 4.90 -5.39 6.56
CA PHE A 24 5.32 -6.19 7.71
C PHE A 24 4.68 -5.60 8.98
N PRO A 25 3.93 -6.41 9.77
CA PRO A 25 3.26 -5.92 10.98
C PRO A 25 4.18 -5.21 11.97
N SER A 26 5.47 -5.56 12.00
CA SER A 26 6.49 -4.91 12.84
C SER A 26 6.72 -3.44 12.50
N HIS A 27 6.47 -3.02 11.27
CA HIS A 27 6.63 -1.64 10.81
C HIS A 27 5.33 -0.82 10.91
N LEU A 28 4.19 -1.49 11.11
CA LEU A 28 2.88 -0.85 11.26
C LEU A 28 2.72 -0.30 12.69
N THR A 29 3.33 0.84 12.97
CA THR A 29 3.30 1.47 14.30
C THR A 29 2.74 2.90 14.22
N GLY A 30 2.31 3.44 15.35
CA GLY A 30 1.74 4.79 15.41
C GLY A 30 0.51 4.91 14.51
N VAL A 31 0.52 5.90 13.60
CA VAL A 31 -0.61 6.18 12.68
C VAL A 31 -0.93 5.01 11.74
N PHE A 32 0.02 4.11 11.49
CA PHE A 32 -0.16 2.93 10.63
C PHE A 32 -0.64 1.68 11.38
N GLU A 33 -0.71 1.72 12.71
CA GLU A 33 -1.13 0.57 13.52
C GLU A 33 -2.49 -0.03 13.13
N PRO A 34 -3.52 0.76 12.75
CA PRO A 34 -4.81 0.22 12.29
C PRO A 34 -4.69 -0.72 11.09
N LEU A 35 -3.66 -0.57 10.25
CA LEU A 35 -3.43 -1.42 9.08
C LEU A 35 -3.16 -2.87 9.45
N LYS A 36 -2.75 -3.18 10.68
CA LYS A 36 -2.59 -4.57 11.16
C LYS A 36 -3.90 -5.36 11.12
N ASN A 37 -5.04 -4.68 11.19
CA ASN A 37 -6.35 -5.31 11.08
C ASN A 37 -6.69 -5.56 9.59
N PRO A 38 -6.85 -6.82 9.14
CA PRO A 38 -7.16 -7.13 7.76
C PRO A 38 -8.44 -6.48 7.24
N ASP A 39 -9.47 -6.32 8.09
CA ASP A 39 -10.74 -5.70 7.70
C ASP A 39 -10.59 -4.19 7.48
N PHE A 40 -9.69 -3.55 8.25
CA PHE A 40 -9.32 -2.16 8.01
C PHE A 40 -8.43 -2.04 6.78
N PHE A 41 -7.42 -2.92 6.64
CA PHE A 41 -6.52 -2.95 5.50
C PHE A 41 -7.26 -3.12 4.17
N ALA A 42 -8.30 -3.95 4.12
CA ALA A 42 -9.13 -4.18 2.94
C ALA A 42 -9.92 -2.93 2.48
N GLN A 43 -10.01 -1.90 3.33
CA GLN A 43 -10.67 -0.62 2.99
C GLN A 43 -9.76 0.33 2.19
N ALA A 44 -8.58 -0.14 1.77
CA ALA A 44 -7.69 0.59 0.89
C ALA A 44 -8.42 1.00 -0.39
N ARG A 45 -8.37 2.29 -0.73
CA ARG A 45 -8.93 2.86 -1.96
C ARG A 45 -7.96 3.87 -2.57
N ILE A 46 -8.24 4.30 -3.80
CA ILE A 46 -7.48 5.37 -4.44
C ILE A 46 -8.31 6.65 -4.37
N GLU A 47 -7.76 7.70 -3.77
CA GLU A 47 -8.31 9.05 -3.81
C GLU A 47 -7.27 10.00 -4.40
N GLN A 48 -7.64 10.73 -5.46
CA GLN A 48 -6.75 11.69 -6.14
C GLN A 48 -5.38 11.09 -6.56
N GLY A 49 -5.33 9.79 -6.86
CA GLY A 49 -4.10 9.09 -7.25
C GLY A 49 -3.27 8.56 -6.08
N VAL A 50 -3.74 8.73 -4.85
CA VAL A 50 -3.07 8.29 -3.62
C VAL A 50 -3.80 7.06 -3.04
N VAL A 51 -3.04 6.06 -2.58
CA VAL A 51 -3.61 4.93 -1.85
C VAL A 51 -3.93 5.38 -0.43
N THR A 52 -5.19 5.26 -0.02
CA THR A 52 -5.70 5.79 1.25
C THR A 52 -6.65 4.81 1.96
N TRP A 53 -6.69 4.94 3.29
CA TRP A 53 -7.63 4.28 4.20
C TRP A 53 -8.50 5.31 4.93
N PRO A 54 -9.60 4.90 5.58
CA PRO A 54 -10.38 5.83 6.41
C PRO A 54 -9.51 6.49 7.50
N GLY A 55 -9.78 7.77 7.79
CA GLY A 55 -9.04 8.51 8.83
C GLY A 55 -7.72 9.12 8.34
N ASP A 56 -7.70 9.63 7.10
CA ASP A 56 -6.58 10.40 6.51
C ASP A 56 -5.24 9.67 6.45
N LEU A 57 -5.28 8.33 6.49
CA LEU A 57 -4.09 7.50 6.35
C LEU A 57 -3.83 7.25 4.86
N ASP A 58 -2.60 7.50 4.42
CA ASP A 58 -2.20 7.37 3.03
C ASP A 58 -0.79 6.80 2.84
N LEU A 59 -0.49 6.40 1.61
CA LEU A 59 0.85 6.03 1.18
C LEU A 59 1.34 7.00 0.12
N ALA A 60 2.55 7.51 0.33
CA ALA A 60 3.24 8.38 -0.59
C ALA A 60 3.38 7.70 -1.98
N PRO A 61 2.72 8.25 -3.03
CA PRO A 61 2.63 7.59 -4.32
C PRO A 61 3.95 7.57 -5.09
N ASP A 62 4.83 8.53 -4.83
CA ASP A 62 6.19 8.62 -5.37
C ASP A 62 7.08 7.50 -4.82
N ALA A 63 7.14 7.33 -3.50
CA ALA A 63 7.89 6.25 -2.85
C ALA A 63 7.42 4.87 -3.33
N MET A 64 6.11 4.72 -3.48
CA MET A 64 5.49 3.51 -4.01
C MET A 64 5.92 3.23 -5.46
N TYR A 65 5.87 4.25 -6.33
CA TYR A 65 6.26 4.12 -7.73
C TYR A 65 7.74 3.77 -7.88
N ASP A 66 8.62 4.50 -7.18
CA ASP A 66 10.07 4.29 -7.26
C ASP A 66 10.45 2.87 -6.82
N ALA A 67 9.89 2.41 -5.70
CA ALA A 67 10.17 1.07 -5.18
C ALA A 67 9.66 -0.03 -6.13
N VAL A 68 8.45 0.12 -6.67
CA VAL A 68 7.87 -0.85 -7.62
C VAL A 68 8.63 -0.83 -8.95
N LYS A 69 9.05 0.34 -9.44
CA LYS A 69 9.79 0.46 -10.70
C LYS A 69 11.15 -0.21 -10.61
N GLN A 70 11.82 -0.11 -9.45
CA GLN A 70 13.11 -0.73 -9.22
C GLN A 70 13.01 -2.25 -9.00
N ASN A 71 12.10 -2.70 -8.13
CA ASN A 71 12.15 -4.06 -7.58
C ASN A 71 10.90 -4.91 -7.85
N LYS A 72 9.85 -4.35 -8.47
CA LYS A 72 8.49 -4.94 -8.64
C LYS A 72 7.75 -5.27 -7.35
N ILE A 73 8.47 -5.47 -6.24
CA ILE A 73 7.94 -5.71 -4.90
C ILE A 73 8.52 -4.65 -3.98
N TRP A 74 7.66 -3.90 -3.31
CA TRP A 74 8.05 -3.02 -2.22
C TRP A 74 7.70 -3.68 -0.88
N MET A 75 8.71 -3.87 -0.04
CA MET A 75 8.53 -4.38 1.32
C MET A 75 8.60 -3.21 2.29
N LEU A 76 7.47 -2.91 2.94
CA LEU A 76 7.38 -1.95 4.05
C LEU A 76 7.76 -2.66 5.34
N GLN A 77 9.02 -2.51 5.75
CA GLN A 77 9.67 -3.16 6.88
C GLN A 77 10.47 -2.16 7.71
#